data_AF-A0AAV6CZC5-F1
#
_entry.id   AF-A0AAV6CZC5-F1
#
_cell.length_a   1.000
_cell.length_b   1.000
_cell.length_c   1.000
_cell.angle_alpha   90.00
_cell.angle_beta   90.00
_cell.angle_gamma   90.00
#
_symmetry.space_group_name_H-M   'P 1'
#
loop_
_entity.id
_entity.type
_entity.pdbx_description
1 polymer ?
#
loop_
_entity_poly.entity_id
_entity_poly.type
_entity_poly.pdbx_seq_one_letter_code
_entity_poly.pdbx_strand_id
1 'polypeptide(L)' 'MGRCAWAEISPAMGDYHDREWGVPSHDDRHLFEMLTLEG' A
#
# COMPACT_ATOMS: atom_id res chain seq x y z
N MET A 1 14.77 4.69 -11.45
CA MET A 1 13.56 5.13 -10.73
C MET A 1 13.59 4.41 -9.38
N GLY A 2 13.86 5.11 -8.29
CA GLY A 2 13.82 4.52 -6.94
C GLY A 2 12.39 4.45 -6.42
N ARG A 3 12.19 3.80 -5.27
CA ARG A 3 10.89 3.81 -4.58
C ARG A 3 10.58 5.22 -4.05
N CYS A 4 9.33 5.50 -3.69
CA CYS A 4 9.02 6.71 -2.93
C CYS A 4 9.80 6.73 -1.61
N ALA A 5 10.20 7.91 -1.14
CA ALA A 5 11.04 8.04 0.06
C ALA A 5 10.43 7.39 1.31
N TRP A 6 9.09 7.39 1.45
CA TRP A 6 8.40 6.74 2.56
C TRP A 6 8.46 5.20 2.51
N ALA A 7 8.65 4.62 1.32
CA ALA A 7 8.73 3.17 1.14
C ALA A 7 10.11 2.61 1.53
N GLU A 8 11.12 3.46 1.72
CA GLU A 8 12.46 3.05 2.16
C GLU A 8 12.61 3.00 3.69
N ILE A 9 11.57 3.41 4.44
CA ILE A 9 11.59 3.47 5.91
C ILE A 9 11.76 2.07 6.54
N SER A 10 11.19 1.04 5.92
CA SER A 10 11.38 -0.35 6.34
C SER A 10 11.13 -1.32 5.17
N PRO A 11 11.66 -2.56 5.24
CA PRO A 11 11.35 -3.59 4.25
C PRO A 11 9.85 -3.83 4.08
N ALA A 12 9.09 -3.79 5.18
CA ALA A 12 7.63 -3.98 5.16
C ALA A 12 6.92 -2.85 4.40
N MET A 13 7.29 -1.59 4.64
CA MET A 13 6.76 -0.45 3.88
C MET A 13 7.15 -0.53 2.40
N GLY A 14 8.35 -1.04 2.13
CA GLY A 14 8.81 -1.32 0.79
C GLY A 14 7.93 -2.34 0.08
N ASP A 15 7.65 -3.48 0.71
CA ASP A 15 6.84 -4.54 0.12
C ASP A 15 5.41 -4.09 -0.12
N TYR A 16 4.83 -3.35 0.83
CA TYR A 16 3.52 -2.71 0.69
C TYR A 16 3.49 -1.73 -0.50
N HIS A 17 4.49 -0.86 -0.63
CA HIS A 17 4.60 0.08 -1.76
C HIS A 17 4.62 -0.63 -3.11
N ASP A 18 5.40 -1.70 -3.22
CA ASP A 18 5.64 -2.36 -4.50
C ASP A 18 4.48 -3.23 -4.96
N ARG A 19 3.66 -3.72 -4.03
CA ARG A 19 2.69 -4.78 -4.31
C ARG A 19 1.24 -4.39 -4.06
N GLU A 20 1.00 -3.39 -3.22
CA GLU A 20 -0.35 -3.05 -2.75
C GLU A 20 -0.66 -1.58 -3.02
N TRP A 21 0.26 -0.68 -2.71
CA TRP A 21 0.00 0.76 -2.80
C TRP A 21 -0.18 1.23 -4.25
N GLY A 22 -1.33 1.86 -4.52
CA GLY A 22 -1.67 2.36 -5.85
C GLY A 22 -2.05 1.28 -6.87
N VAL A 23 -2.12 0.01 -6.47
CA VAL A 23 -2.64 -1.07 -7.31
C VAL A 23 -4.18 -1.03 -7.31
N PRO A 24 -4.85 -0.90 -8.46
CA PRO A 24 -6.30 -0.86 -8.50
C PRO A 24 -6.94 -2.15 -7.98
N SER A 25 -7.91 -2.03 -7.07
CA SER A 25 -8.72 -3.13 -6.57
C SER A 25 -10.20 -2.82 -6.70
N HIS A 26 -10.99 -3.85 -7.01
CA HIS A 26 -12.45 -3.79 -7.11
C HIS A 26 -13.13 -4.74 -6.11
N ASP A 27 -12.37 -5.29 -5.15
CA ASP A 27 -12.94 -6.09 -4.06
C ASP A 27 -13.40 -5.17 -2.93
N ASP A 28 -14.71 -5.10 -2.72
CA ASP A 28 -15.34 -4.27 -1.70
C ASP A 28 -14.79 -4.51 -0.29
N ARG A 29 -14.43 -5.76 0.04
CA ARG A 29 -13.88 -6.09 1.37
C ARG A 29 -12.49 -5.51 1.56
N HIS A 30 -11.64 -5.64 0.54
CA HIS A 30 -10.30 -5.07 0.56
C HIS A 30 -10.35 -3.54 0.61
N LEU A 31 -11.25 -2.92 -0.17
CA LEU A 31 -11.45 -1.47 -0.12
C LEU A 31 -11.90 -0.99 1.28
N PHE A 32 -12.82 -1.72 1.92
CA PHE A 32 -13.24 -1.41 3.28
C PHE A 32 -12.10 -1.56 4.31
N GLU A 33 -11.28 -2.61 4.17
CA GLU A 33 -10.09 -2.82 5.00
C GLU A 33 -9.12 -1.62 4.89
N MET A 34 -8.78 -1.20 3.67
CA MET A 34 -7.89 -0.05 3.45
C MET A 34 -8.46 1.24 4.04
N LEU A 35 -9.75 1.52 3.83
CA LEU A 35 -10.41 2.70 4.41
C LEU A 35 -10.40 2.70 5.94
N THR A 36 -10.40 1.52 6.57
CA THR A 36 -10.41 1.40 8.03
C THR A 36 -9.02 1.49 8.63
N LEU A 37 -8.01 0.90 7.99
CA LEU A 37 -6.63 0.86 8.49
C LEU A 37 -5.87 2.16 8.24
N GLU A 38 -6.21 2.90 7.19
CA GLU A 38 -5.55 4.14 6.77
C GLU A 38 -6.36 5.41 7.12
N GLY A 39 -7.52 5.25 7.79
CA GLY A 39 -8.48 6.31 8.12
C GLY A 39 -8.13 7.16 9.34
#